data_AF-A0A1M7QSA6-F1
#
_entry.id   AF-A0A1M7QSA6-F1
#
_cell.length_a   1.000
_cell.length_b   1.000
_cell.length_c   1.000
_cell.angle_alpha   90.00
_cell.angle_beta   90.00
_cell.angle_gamma   90.00
#
_symmetry.space_group_name_H-M   'P 1'
#
loop_
_entity.id
_entity.type
_entity.pdbx_description
1 polymer ?
#
loop_
_entity_poly.entity_id
_entity_poly.type
_entity_poly.pdbx_seq_one_letter_code
_entity_poly.pdbx_strand_id
1 'polypeptide(L)'
;MTAPAATPAGKAGDVADGLVDVDPYDDGTPGGIPTYDWNTAPKAEFATRRQLRAMGLRPGGHGPAAELKCRKCSFKPLTECRHKALLFRIDLAKKVRPMTWAKEVALDKAMAARQTCPSCGRRYYYCLPLKTLGMCVPCHDDVPADPTHYTLPRTGHHLAA
;
A
#
# COMPACT_ATOMS: atom_id res chain seq x y z
N MET A 1 -45.99 -20.81 -64.11
CA MET A 1 -44.73 -20.15 -63.73
C MET A 1 -44.30 -20.75 -62.40
N THR A 2 -43.23 -21.56 -62.45
CA THR A 2 -42.34 -21.95 -61.35
C THR A 2 -42.96 -22.67 -60.12
N ALA A 3 -42.88 -24.00 -60.10
CA ALA A 3 -42.60 -24.74 -58.85
C ALA A 3 -41.08 -24.64 -58.56
N PRO A 4 -40.50 -25.12 -57.44
CA PRO A 4 -41.03 -25.72 -56.20
C PRO A 4 -40.31 -25.20 -54.92
N ALA A 5 -40.59 -25.77 -53.74
CA ALA A 5 -39.53 -26.36 -52.89
C ALA A 5 -40.12 -26.98 -51.61
N ALA A 6 -39.86 -28.27 -51.42
CA ALA A 6 -40.08 -28.99 -50.17
C ALA A 6 -39.18 -28.44 -49.06
N THR A 7 -39.73 -28.26 -47.86
CA THR A 7 -38.95 -27.98 -46.65
C THR A 7 -38.39 -29.29 -46.09
N PRO A 8 -37.07 -29.42 -45.90
CA PRO A 8 -36.49 -30.61 -45.29
C PRO A 8 -36.74 -30.64 -43.77
N ALA A 9 -36.94 -31.85 -43.27
CA ALA A 9 -36.96 -32.16 -41.85
C ALA A 9 -35.61 -31.79 -41.20
N GLY A 10 -35.64 -30.80 -40.32
CA GLY A 10 -34.51 -30.43 -39.46
C GLY A 10 -34.29 -31.48 -38.38
N LYS A 11 -33.04 -31.92 -38.24
CA LYS A 11 -32.59 -32.94 -37.29
C LYS A 11 -32.71 -32.49 -35.84
N ALA A 12 -32.90 -33.49 -34.97
CA ALA A 12 -32.69 -33.43 -33.54
C ALA A 12 -31.30 -32.84 -33.21
N GLY A 13 -31.31 -31.81 -32.39
CA GLY A 13 -30.14 -31.14 -31.84
C GLY A 13 -30.57 -30.47 -30.55
N ASP A 14 -30.63 -31.29 -29.50
CA ASP A 14 -30.36 -31.01 -28.10
C ASP A 14 -30.65 -29.60 -27.56
N VAL A 15 -31.65 -29.58 -26.67
CA VAL A 15 -32.00 -28.50 -25.76
C VAL A 15 -30.78 -28.12 -24.92
N ALA A 16 -30.06 -27.07 -25.30
CA ALA A 16 -29.17 -26.34 -24.40
C ALA A 16 -30.01 -25.26 -23.69
N ASP A 17 -30.76 -25.75 -22.71
CA ASP A 17 -31.44 -24.99 -21.69
C ASP A 17 -30.43 -24.05 -20.99
N GLY A 18 -30.68 -22.74 -21.06
CA GLY A 18 -30.49 -21.80 -19.96
C GLY A 18 -29.23 -21.85 -19.09
N LEU A 19 -28.03 -22.17 -19.60
CA LEU A 19 -26.79 -21.91 -18.86
C LEU A 19 -26.50 -20.41 -18.86
N VAL A 20 -27.19 -19.71 -17.96
CA VAL A 20 -26.75 -18.41 -17.46
C VAL A 20 -25.51 -18.69 -16.62
N ASP A 21 -24.38 -18.12 -16.99
CA ASP A 21 -23.13 -18.16 -16.21
C ASP A 21 -23.36 -17.31 -14.95
N VAL A 22 -24.08 -17.89 -13.98
CA VAL A 22 -24.32 -17.30 -12.67
C VAL A 22 -23.08 -17.58 -11.85
N ASP A 23 -22.18 -16.60 -11.76
CA ASP A 23 -21.09 -16.64 -10.79
C ASP A 23 -21.72 -16.73 -9.38
N PRO A 24 -21.55 -17.83 -8.64
CA PRO A 24 -22.15 -18.00 -7.32
C PRO A 24 -21.65 -16.99 -6.28
N TYR A 25 -20.63 -16.19 -6.63
CA TYR A 25 -20.09 -15.10 -5.81
C TYR A 25 -20.48 -13.70 -6.30
N ASP A 26 -21.19 -13.58 -7.42
CA ASP A 26 -21.79 -12.31 -7.86
C ASP A 26 -23.19 -12.18 -7.25
N ASP A 27 -23.29 -11.40 -6.17
CA ASP A 27 -24.54 -11.23 -5.43
C ASP A 27 -25.56 -10.31 -6.14
N GLY A 28 -25.28 -9.88 -7.37
CA GLY A 28 -26.21 -9.10 -8.19
C GLY A 28 -26.50 -7.70 -7.65
N THR A 29 -25.74 -7.24 -6.65
CA THR A 29 -25.72 -5.82 -6.30
C THR A 29 -25.09 -5.08 -7.49
N PRO A 30 -25.52 -3.86 -7.90
CA PRO A 30 -24.69 -2.98 -8.72
C PRO A 30 -23.41 -2.51 -7.96
N GLY A 31 -22.90 -3.34 -7.04
CA GLY A 31 -22.24 -3.06 -5.77
C GLY A 31 -20.75 -2.83 -5.88
N GLY A 32 -20.31 -2.27 -7.00
CA GLY A 32 -19.01 -1.62 -7.06
C GLY A 32 -19.04 -0.33 -6.24
N ILE A 33 -17.93 -0.03 -5.59
CA ILE A 33 -17.70 1.28 -4.99
C ILE A 33 -17.79 2.34 -6.11
N PRO A 34 -18.51 3.47 -5.94
CA PRO A 34 -18.72 4.42 -7.02
C PRO A 34 -17.40 4.85 -7.67
N THR A 35 -17.35 4.74 -9.00
CA THR A 35 -16.17 5.11 -9.78
C THR A 35 -16.37 6.46 -10.45
N TYR A 36 -15.52 7.42 -10.09
CA TYR A 36 -15.49 8.75 -10.69
C TYR A 36 -14.42 8.85 -11.78
N ASP A 37 -14.71 9.64 -12.81
CA ASP A 37 -13.70 10.06 -13.77
C ASP A 37 -12.76 11.11 -13.16
N TRP A 38 -11.66 11.36 -13.87
CA TRP A 38 -10.63 12.29 -13.44
C TRP A 38 -11.21 13.68 -13.15
N ASN A 39 -10.96 14.17 -11.93
CA ASN A 39 -11.40 15.49 -11.45
C ASN A 39 -12.93 15.68 -11.32
N THR A 40 -13.72 14.60 -11.39
CA THR A 40 -15.19 14.65 -11.24
C THR A 40 -15.65 14.35 -9.80
N ALA A 41 -14.82 13.69 -9.00
CA ALA A 41 -15.17 13.34 -7.62
C ALA A 41 -15.34 14.58 -6.72
N PRO A 42 -16.37 14.62 -5.85
CA PRO A 42 -16.57 15.74 -4.93
C PRO A 42 -15.44 15.79 -3.89
N LYS A 43 -14.59 16.80 -4.02
CA LYS A 43 -13.37 16.98 -3.20
C LYS A 43 -13.65 17.31 -1.73
N ALA A 44 -14.85 17.82 -1.44
CA ALA A 44 -15.27 18.15 -0.07
C ALA A 44 -15.59 16.89 0.75
N GLU A 45 -16.02 15.81 0.10
CA GLU A 45 -16.46 14.58 0.76
C GLU A 45 -15.38 13.48 0.70
N PHE A 46 -14.64 13.43 -0.42
CA PHE A 46 -13.67 12.37 -0.69
C PHE A 46 -12.24 12.89 -0.77
N ALA A 47 -11.34 12.13 -0.15
CA ALA A 47 -9.90 12.35 -0.22
C ALA A 47 -9.14 11.03 -0.45
N THR A 48 -8.06 11.11 -1.21
CA THR A 48 -7.07 10.03 -1.30
C THR A 48 -6.30 9.88 0.01
N ARG A 49 -5.67 8.71 0.23
CA ARG A 49 -4.79 8.49 1.41
C ARG A 49 -3.70 9.56 1.56
N ARG A 50 -3.16 10.06 0.44
CA ARG A 50 -2.15 11.13 0.44
C ARG A 50 -2.74 12.47 0.88
N GLN A 51 -3.93 12.82 0.39
CA GLN A 51 -4.64 14.04 0.80
C GLN A 51 -5.03 13.98 2.27
N LEU A 52 -5.56 12.86 2.77
CA LEU A 52 -5.84 12.69 4.20
C LEU A 52 -4.59 12.91 5.06
N ARG A 53 -3.44 12.34 4.67
CA ARG A 53 -2.18 12.56 5.39
C ARG A 53 -1.72 14.01 5.40
N ALA A 54 -1.89 14.74 4.30
CA ALA A 54 -1.59 16.17 4.25
C ALA A 54 -2.48 16.98 5.20
N MET A 55 -3.71 16.52 5.45
CA MET A 55 -4.63 17.09 6.44
C MET A 55 -4.43 16.56 7.87
N GLY A 56 -3.41 15.72 8.13
CA GLY A 56 -3.19 15.11 9.45
C GLY A 56 -4.24 14.05 9.83
N LEU A 57 -4.95 13.51 8.83
CA LEU A 57 -6.01 12.51 8.98
C LEU A 57 -5.56 11.13 8.46
N ARG A 58 -6.28 10.10 8.88
CA ARG A 58 -6.12 8.71 8.42
C ARG A 58 -7.48 8.05 8.17
N PRO A 59 -7.54 6.94 7.40
CA PRO A 59 -8.78 6.35 6.90
C PRO A 59 -9.67 5.61 7.92
N GLY A 60 -9.64 5.97 9.21
CA GLY A 60 -10.61 5.55 10.23
C GLY A 60 -10.72 4.05 10.58
N GLY A 61 -10.17 3.15 9.75
CA GLY A 61 -10.45 1.71 9.73
C GLY A 61 -11.51 1.30 8.69
N HIS A 62 -12.08 2.24 7.93
CA HIS A 62 -13.11 1.93 6.94
C HIS A 62 -12.50 1.61 5.56
N GLY A 63 -13.26 0.87 4.75
CA GLY A 63 -12.91 0.57 3.38
C GLY A 63 -12.88 1.82 2.47
N PRO A 64 -12.35 1.68 1.25
CA PRO A 64 -12.51 2.69 0.21
C PRO A 64 -13.99 2.93 -0.07
N ALA A 65 -14.37 4.19 -0.25
CA ALA A 65 -15.75 4.63 -0.46
C ALA A 65 -16.01 5.09 -1.90
N ALA A 66 -14.94 5.27 -2.70
CA ALA A 66 -15.03 5.48 -4.14
C ALA A 66 -13.71 5.10 -4.84
N GLU A 67 -13.77 4.92 -6.15
CA GLU A 67 -12.61 4.81 -7.02
C GLU A 67 -12.52 6.04 -7.94
N LEU A 68 -11.29 6.43 -8.30
CA LEU A 68 -11.04 7.54 -9.22
C LEU A 68 -10.20 7.02 -10.39
N LYS A 69 -10.73 7.12 -11.61
CA LYS A 69 -9.96 6.77 -12.82
C LYS A 69 -8.84 7.76 -13.05
N CYS A 70 -7.74 7.29 -13.63
CA CYS A 70 -6.64 8.15 -14.03
C CYS A 70 -7.03 9.03 -15.25
N ARG A 71 -6.30 10.13 -15.44
CA ARG A 71 -6.52 11.09 -16.54
C ARG A 71 -6.55 10.46 -17.94
N LYS A 72 -5.80 9.38 -18.18
CA LYS A 72 -5.78 8.72 -19.50
C LYS A 72 -7.03 7.87 -19.72
N CYS A 73 -7.49 7.19 -18.68
CA CYS A 73 -8.65 6.31 -18.75
C CYS A 73 -9.98 7.09 -18.72
N SER A 74 -10.00 8.33 -18.24
CA SER A 74 -11.20 9.17 -18.34
C SER A 74 -11.60 9.48 -19.78
N PHE A 75 -10.67 9.41 -20.75
CA PHE A 75 -10.98 9.54 -22.18
C PHE A 75 -11.42 8.23 -22.85
N LYS A 76 -11.41 7.11 -22.12
CA LYS A 76 -11.70 5.77 -22.65
C LYS A 76 -12.71 5.06 -21.75
N PRO A 77 -14.01 5.34 -21.89
CA PRO A 77 -15.03 4.91 -20.93
C PRO A 77 -15.16 3.38 -20.83
N LEU A 78 -14.93 2.65 -21.93
CA LEU A 78 -15.00 1.18 -21.99
C LEU A 78 -13.73 0.46 -21.49
N THR A 79 -12.63 1.18 -21.23
CA THR A 79 -11.38 0.55 -20.79
C THR A 79 -11.26 0.55 -19.28
N GLU A 80 -11.01 -0.61 -18.68
CA GLU A 80 -10.71 -0.66 -17.26
C GLU A 80 -9.42 0.11 -16.93
N CYS A 81 -9.50 0.98 -15.93
CA CYS A 81 -8.35 1.74 -15.50
C CYS A 81 -7.45 0.86 -14.61
N ARG A 82 -6.19 0.66 -15.00
CA ARG A 82 -5.20 -0.05 -14.15
C ARG A 82 -4.66 0.81 -12.99
N HIS A 83 -4.74 2.13 -13.13
CA HIS A 83 -4.18 3.10 -12.19
C HIS A 83 -5.28 3.87 -11.45
N LYS A 84 -6.24 3.14 -10.87
CA LYS A 84 -7.32 3.74 -10.07
C LYS A 84 -6.77 4.24 -8.75
N ALA A 85 -7.22 5.41 -8.30
CA ALA A 85 -6.95 5.90 -6.96
C ALA A 85 -8.16 5.61 -6.06
N LEU A 86 -7.91 5.06 -4.88
CA LEU A 86 -8.95 4.82 -3.88
C LEU A 86 -9.26 6.11 -3.11
N LEU A 87 -10.54 6.43 -3.03
CA LEU A 87 -11.09 7.58 -2.33
C LEU A 87 -11.71 7.15 -1.01
N PHE A 88 -11.48 7.96 0.03
CA PHE A 88 -11.93 7.75 1.39
C PHE A 88 -12.76 8.95 1.83
N ARG A 89 -13.81 8.71 2.61
CA ARG A 89 -14.61 9.79 3.17
C ARG A 89 -13.82 10.58 4.21
N ILE A 90 -13.93 11.91 4.15
CA ILE A 90 -13.25 12.81 5.09
C ILE A 90 -13.96 12.79 6.44
N ASP A 91 -15.29 12.74 6.48
CA ASP A 91 -16.10 12.75 7.72
C ASP A 91 -15.79 11.58 8.66
N LEU A 92 -15.49 10.41 8.08
CA LEU A 92 -15.18 9.18 8.82
C LEU A 92 -13.68 9.07 9.15
N ALA A 93 -12.87 10.00 8.65
CA ALA A 93 -11.45 10.00 8.89
C ALA A 93 -11.16 10.36 10.35
N LYS A 94 -10.11 9.74 10.89
CA LYS A 94 -9.67 9.98 12.26
C LYS A 94 -8.34 10.73 12.23
N LYS A 95 -8.04 11.50 13.26
CA LYS A 95 -6.71 12.09 13.43
C LYS A 95 -5.63 11.00 13.41
N VAL A 96 -4.50 11.30 12.79
CA VAL A 96 -3.32 10.43 12.83
C VAL A 96 -2.95 10.18 14.29
N ARG A 97 -2.68 8.92 14.65
CA ARG A 97 -2.20 8.59 16.01
C ARG A 97 -0.87 9.29 16.22
N PRO A 98 -0.72 10.13 17.24
CA PRO A 98 0.56 10.75 17.51
C PRO A 98 1.58 9.69 17.87
N MET A 99 2.84 10.08 17.71
CA MET A 99 3.93 9.30 18.24
C MET A 99 3.89 9.38 19.77
N THR A 100 4.09 8.24 20.43
CA THR A 100 4.08 8.13 21.89
C THR A 100 5.48 7.76 22.35
N TRP A 101 5.91 8.25 23.50
CA TRP A 101 7.21 7.93 24.12
C TRP A 101 7.57 6.44 24.06
N ALA A 102 6.62 5.55 24.40
CA ALA A 102 6.84 4.11 24.34
C ALA A 102 7.19 3.58 22.93
N LYS A 103 6.58 4.15 21.89
CA LYS A 103 6.90 3.82 20.50
C LYS A 103 8.24 4.41 20.08
N GLU A 104 8.63 5.56 20.64
CA GLU A 104 9.89 6.25 20.30
C GLU A 104 11.05 5.41 20.81
N VAL A 105 10.93 4.94 22.06
CA VAL A 105 11.86 3.98 22.65
C VAL A 105 11.89 2.68 21.84
N ALA A 106 10.74 2.17 21.38
CA ALA A 106 10.70 0.95 20.56
C ALA A 106 11.40 1.14 19.21
N LEU A 107 11.20 2.29 18.56
CA LEU A 107 11.87 2.64 17.32
C LEU A 107 13.38 2.81 17.52
N ASP A 108 13.79 3.48 18.60
CA ASP A 108 15.20 3.65 18.93
C ASP A 108 15.89 2.30 19.17
N LYS A 109 15.25 1.39 19.91
CA LYS A 109 15.74 0.01 20.10
C LYS A 109 15.86 -0.75 18.78
N ALA A 110 14.87 -0.63 17.88
CA ALA A 110 14.92 -1.25 16.56
C ALA A 110 16.04 -0.67 15.69
N MET A 111 16.28 0.64 15.76
CA MET A 111 17.39 1.29 15.07
C MET A 111 18.74 0.91 15.68
N ALA A 112 18.85 0.85 17.01
CA ALA A 112 20.06 0.40 17.70
C ALA A 112 20.46 -1.00 17.25
N ALA A 113 19.52 -1.95 17.10
CA ALA A 113 19.82 -3.28 16.59
C ALA A 113 20.41 -3.29 15.16
N ARG A 114 20.02 -2.33 14.31
CA ARG A 114 20.55 -2.19 12.94
C ARG A 114 21.85 -1.38 12.87
N GLN A 115 22.10 -0.56 13.87
CA GLN A 115 23.21 0.39 13.95
C GLN A 115 24.38 -0.10 14.81
N THR A 116 24.15 -1.11 15.66
CA THR A 116 25.16 -1.61 16.59
C THR A 116 25.91 -2.77 15.97
N CYS A 117 27.24 -2.65 15.93
CA CYS A 117 28.08 -3.76 15.48
C CYS A 117 28.11 -4.87 16.54
N PRO A 118 27.84 -6.14 16.17
CA PRO A 118 27.91 -7.25 17.12
C PRO A 118 29.35 -7.55 17.58
N SER A 119 30.37 -7.24 16.78
CA SER A 119 31.77 -7.54 17.11
C SER A 119 32.40 -6.50 18.05
N CYS A 120 32.17 -5.21 17.81
CA CYS A 120 32.82 -4.13 18.56
C CYS A 120 31.87 -3.32 19.47
N GLY A 121 30.56 -3.57 19.41
CA GLY A 121 29.55 -2.92 20.26
C GLY A 121 29.28 -1.44 19.95
N ARG A 122 29.93 -0.84 18.95
CA ARG A 122 29.74 0.57 18.58
C ARG A 122 28.41 0.77 17.85
N ARG A 123 27.68 1.82 18.21
CA ARG A 123 26.44 2.25 17.55
C ARG A 123 26.72 3.36 16.53
N TYR A 124 26.48 3.11 15.25
CA TYR A 124 26.72 4.05 14.16
C TYR A 124 25.49 4.94 13.86
N TYR A 125 25.71 6.09 13.23
CA TYR A 125 24.61 6.97 12.80
C TYR A 125 23.87 6.47 11.54
N TYR A 126 24.34 5.38 10.94
CA TYR A 126 23.78 4.74 9.76
C TYR A 126 23.53 3.25 9.99
N CYS A 127 22.65 2.64 9.19
CA CYS A 127 22.37 1.21 9.25
C CYS A 127 23.55 0.40 8.72
N LEU A 128 24.04 -0.55 9.51
CA LEU A 128 25.16 -1.41 9.10
C LEU A 128 24.69 -2.47 8.09
N PRO A 129 25.58 -2.90 7.19
CA PRO A 129 25.35 -4.03 6.29
C PRO A 129 25.45 -5.39 7.01
N LEU A 130 24.70 -5.58 8.11
CA LEU A 130 24.74 -6.79 8.94
C LEU A 130 24.31 -8.05 8.18
N LYS A 131 23.45 -7.93 7.17
CA LYS A 131 23.00 -9.08 6.38
C LYS A 131 24.12 -9.65 5.48
N THR A 132 25.01 -8.81 4.98
CA THR A 132 26.05 -9.21 4.02
C THR A 132 27.39 -9.40 4.70
N LEU A 133 27.79 -8.49 5.60
CA LEU A 133 29.10 -8.53 6.27
C LEU A 133 29.03 -9.11 7.69
N GLY A 134 27.83 -9.21 8.29
CA GLY A 134 27.68 -9.65 9.69
C GLY A 134 28.17 -8.64 10.75
N MET A 135 28.96 -7.63 10.34
CA MET A 135 29.60 -6.66 11.23
C MET A 135 29.77 -5.29 10.57
N CYS A 136 30.46 -4.39 11.26
CA CYS A 136 30.78 -3.06 10.76
C CYS A 136 31.84 -3.11 9.66
N VAL A 137 31.80 -2.17 8.70
CA VAL A 137 32.82 -2.07 7.62
C VAL A 137 34.24 -1.93 8.20
N PRO A 138 34.50 -1.05 9.20
CA PRO A 138 35.83 -0.98 9.82
C PRO A 138 36.30 -2.30 10.46
N CYS A 139 35.36 -3.09 10.99
CA CYS A 139 35.63 -4.38 11.61
C CYS A 139 35.94 -5.46 10.58
N HIS A 140 35.34 -5.36 9.39
CA HIS A 140 35.55 -6.28 8.28
C HIS A 140 36.88 -5.99 7.57
N ASP A 141 37.23 -4.71 7.42
CA ASP A 141 38.43 -4.28 6.69
C ASP A 141 39.66 -4.09 7.61
N ASP A 142 39.51 -4.38 8.91
CA ASP A 142 40.54 -4.18 9.95
C ASP A 142 41.10 -2.74 10.01
N VAL A 143 40.27 -1.75 9.67
CA VAL A 143 40.63 -0.32 9.68
C VAL A 143 40.10 0.35 10.96
N PRO A 144 40.85 1.29 11.57
CA PRO A 144 40.33 2.09 12.67
C PRO A 144 39.05 2.84 12.27
N ALA A 145 38.01 2.74 13.10
CA ALA A 145 36.76 3.45 12.87
C ALA A 145 36.91 4.93 13.22
N ASP A 146 36.55 5.82 12.28
CA ASP A 146 36.52 7.25 12.53
C ASP A 146 35.44 7.61 13.57
N PRO A 147 35.77 8.41 14.60
CA PRO A 147 34.86 8.74 15.71
C PRO A 147 33.65 9.59 15.30
N THR A 148 33.64 10.20 14.13
CA THR A 148 32.48 10.97 13.63
C THR A 148 31.33 10.08 13.16
N HIS A 149 31.60 8.81 12.88
CA HIS A 149 30.61 7.89 12.31
C HIS A 149 29.79 7.11 13.35
N TYR A 150 30.20 7.13 14.62
CA TYR A 150 29.51 6.42 15.70
C TYR A 150 29.29 7.27 16.93
N THR A 151 28.30 6.87 17.73
CA THR A 151 28.07 7.45 19.04
C THR A 151 29.17 6.97 19.98
N LEU A 152 30.01 7.90 20.43
CA LEU A 152 31.05 7.61 21.41
C LEU A 152 30.40 7.07 22.69
N PRO A 153 30.93 5.99 23.30
CA PRO A 153 30.46 5.56 24.60
C PRO A 153 30.64 6.73 25.58
N ARG A 154 29.65 6.93 26.46
CA ARG A 154 29.78 7.94 27.53
C ARG A 154 31.01 7.56 28.34
N THR A 155 32.02 8.41 28.34
CA THR A 155 33.17 8.26 29.24
C THR A 155 32.65 8.34 30.66
N GLY A 156 32.97 7.34 31.49
CA GLY A 156 32.66 7.40 32.91
C GLY A 156 33.38 8.60 33.51
N HIS A 157 32.64 9.61 33.97
CA HIS A 157 33.24 10.69 34.74
C HIS A 157 33.49 10.17 36.16
N HIS A 158 34.75 10.00 36.55
CA HIS A 158 35.14 9.57 37.90
C HIS A 158 34.98 10.68 38.97
N LEU A 159 34.21 11.74 38.69
CA LEU A 159 34.17 12.96 39.50
C LEU A 159 33.22 12.91 40.72
N ALA A 160 32.61 11.76 41.00
CA ALA A 160 31.84 11.54 42.23
C ALA A 160 32.35 10.26 42.90
N ALA A 161 33.37 10.42 43.73
CA ALA A 161 33.83 9.43 44.71
C ALA A 161 33.84 10.11 46.09
#